data_AF-A0A6L7U4S0-F1
#
_entry.id   AF-A0A6L7U4S0-F1
#
_cell.length_a   1.000
_cell.length_b   1.000
_cell.length_c   1.000
_cell.angle_alpha   90.00
_cell.angle_beta   90.00
_cell.angle_gamma   90.00
#
_symmetry.space_group_name_H-M   'P 1'
#
loop_
_entity.id
_entity.type
_entity.pdbx_description
1 polymer ?
#
loop_
_entity_poly.entity_id
_entity_poly.type
_entity_poly.pdbx_seq_one_letter_code
_entity_poly.pdbx_strand_id
1 'polypeptide(L)'
;MNTISLDRWLDVIDRQYLADYVAGGGASVKVAVAADDLRKVLMGAVRDRCVRRNFVALEFDAAERRAHMPQDIFFTMAEQLDWRDLARRQILHLADQEVGLIVDGVAPSDSVNIYEAIGEANDLPRNAVLRDLRPYLERRIAQNPRMAKDFRVAMKHLCQCETIADPRYYTNPLQ
;
A
#
# COMPACT_ATOMS: atom_id res chain seq x y z
N MET A 1 24.84 -5.57 -28.46
CA MET A 1 23.73 -5.29 -27.55
C MET A 1 24.18 -5.72 -26.16
N ASN A 2 24.31 -4.82 -25.19
CA ASN A 2 24.74 -5.20 -23.84
C ASN A 2 23.57 -5.92 -23.14
N THR A 3 23.75 -7.18 -22.80
CA THR A 3 22.79 -7.98 -22.04
C THR A 3 23.16 -7.95 -20.56
N ILE A 4 22.14 -7.98 -19.70
CA ILE A 4 22.28 -8.06 -18.25
C ILE A 4 21.53 -9.30 -17.78
N SER A 5 22.09 -10.04 -16.84
CA SER A 5 21.35 -11.16 -16.23
C SER A 5 20.18 -10.64 -15.40
N LEU A 6 19.13 -11.45 -15.30
CA LEU A 6 17.93 -11.12 -14.51
C LEU A 6 18.31 -10.76 -13.08
N ASP A 7 19.13 -11.58 -12.42
CA ASP A 7 19.52 -11.36 -11.02
C ASP A 7 20.27 -10.04 -10.82
N ARG A 8 21.19 -9.71 -11.74
CA ARG A 8 21.95 -8.46 -11.66
C ARG A 8 21.05 -7.26 -11.89
N TRP A 9 20.10 -7.35 -12.83
CA TRP A 9 19.14 -6.27 -13.06
C TRP A 9 18.22 -6.08 -11.85
N LEU A 10 17.70 -7.17 -11.29
CA LEU A 10 16.85 -7.15 -10.10
C LEU A 10 17.58 -6.61 -8.86
N ASP A 11 18.87 -6.90 -8.69
CA ASP A 11 19.68 -6.34 -7.60
C ASP A 11 19.84 -4.82 -7.73
N VAL A 12 20.04 -4.31 -8.96
CA VAL A 12 20.04 -2.87 -9.24
C VAL A 12 18.69 -2.23 -8.93
N ILE A 13 17.58 -2.85 -9.38
CA ILE A 13 16.22 -2.35 -9.08
C ILE A 13 15.99 -2.29 -7.57
N ASP A 14 16.35 -3.34 -6.86
CA ASP A 14 16.11 -3.40 -5.42
C ASP A 14 16.93 -2.36 -4.66
N ARG A 15 18.25 -2.32 -4.88
CA ARG A 15 19.14 -1.48 -4.08
C ARG A 15 19.05 0.00 -4.44
N GLN A 16 18.95 0.33 -5.73
CA GLN A 16 19.04 1.72 -6.18
C GLN A 16 17.67 2.39 -6.27
N TYR A 17 16.60 1.62 -6.46
CA TYR A 17 15.26 2.17 -6.66
C TYR A 17 14.31 1.83 -5.53
N LEU A 18 14.05 0.54 -5.27
CA LEU A 18 13.04 0.16 -4.28
C LEU A 18 13.47 0.47 -2.84
N ALA A 19 14.74 0.27 -2.49
CA ALA A 19 15.24 0.47 -1.13
C ALA A 19 15.42 1.93 -0.72
N ASP A 20 15.64 2.84 -1.68
CA ASP A 20 16.02 4.22 -1.42
C ASP A 20 15.16 5.21 -2.21
N TYR A 21 15.41 5.37 -3.52
CA TYR A 21 14.79 6.44 -4.30
C TYR A 21 13.25 6.44 -4.26
N VAL A 22 12.61 5.29 -4.49
CA VAL A 22 11.15 5.15 -4.49
C VAL A 22 10.59 5.17 -3.07
N ALA A 23 11.26 4.51 -2.11
CA ALA A 23 10.90 4.58 -0.70
C ALA A 23 10.96 6.02 -0.15
N GLY A 24 11.90 6.81 -0.65
CA GLY A 24 12.05 8.23 -0.39
C GLY A 24 11.03 9.11 -1.12
N GLY A 25 10.03 8.56 -1.81
CA GLY A 25 8.97 9.30 -2.50
C GLY A 25 9.34 9.75 -3.92
N GLY A 26 10.44 9.25 -4.48
CA GLY A 26 10.78 9.41 -5.90
C GLY A 26 9.92 8.51 -6.79
N ALA A 27 9.83 8.87 -8.07
CA ALA A 27 9.16 8.07 -9.09
C ALA A 27 10.13 7.81 -10.25
N SER A 28 10.16 6.57 -10.75
CA SER A 28 11.04 6.23 -11.87
C SER A 28 10.37 5.25 -12.82
N VAL A 29 10.69 5.37 -14.11
CA VAL A 29 10.31 4.40 -15.13
C VAL A 29 11.53 3.56 -15.48
N LYS A 30 11.32 2.23 -15.60
CA LYS A 30 12.34 1.27 -16.03
C LYS A 30 11.82 0.50 -17.22
N VAL A 31 12.65 0.41 -18.25
CA VAL A 31 12.34 -0.32 -19.47
C VAL A 31 13.22 -1.56 -19.49
N ALA A 32 12.59 -2.72 -19.68
CA ALA A 32 13.24 -3.99 -19.87
C ALA A 32 12.68 -4.63 -21.14
N VAL A 33 13.57 -5.17 -21.97
CA VAL A 33 13.21 -5.96 -23.15
C VAL A 33 13.63 -7.40 -22.85
N ALA A 34 12.66 -8.30 -22.80
CA ALA A 34 12.85 -9.70 -22.46
C ALA A 34 12.10 -10.57 -23.46
N ALA A 35 12.55 -11.82 -23.64
CA ALA A 35 11.77 -12.83 -24.34
C ALA A 35 10.48 -13.15 -23.56
N ASP A 36 9.46 -13.65 -24.25
CA ASP A 36 8.12 -13.86 -23.68
C ASP A 36 8.10 -14.79 -22.45
N ASP A 37 8.95 -15.82 -22.47
CA ASP A 37 9.14 -16.76 -21.36
C ASP A 37 9.75 -16.07 -20.13
N LEU A 38 10.72 -15.18 -20.34
CA LEU A 38 11.37 -14.41 -19.29
C LEU A 38 10.50 -13.27 -18.76
N ARG A 39 9.55 -12.74 -19.56
CA ARG A 39 8.65 -11.64 -19.15
C ARG A 39 7.86 -11.99 -17.88
N LYS A 40 7.25 -13.18 -17.83
CA LYS A 40 6.46 -13.61 -16.66
C LYS A 40 7.32 -13.77 -15.41
N VAL A 41 8.50 -14.36 -15.57
CA VAL A 41 9.47 -14.55 -14.48
C VAL A 41 9.95 -13.20 -13.94
N LEU A 42 10.27 -12.26 -14.83
CA LEU A 42 10.66 -10.90 -14.48
C LEU A 42 9.56 -10.18 -13.68
N MET A 43 8.31 -10.22 -14.16
CA MET A 43 7.18 -9.57 -13.48
C MET A 43 6.94 -10.15 -12.08
N GLY A 44 6.94 -11.48 -11.94
CA GLY A 44 6.84 -12.14 -10.63
C GLY A 44 7.97 -11.73 -9.68
N ALA A 45 9.21 -11.76 -10.15
CA ALA A 45 10.36 -11.40 -9.32
C ALA A 45 10.37 -9.92 -8.88
N VAL A 46 9.87 -9.01 -9.72
CA VAL A 46 9.69 -7.59 -9.34
C VAL A 46 8.57 -7.45 -8.31
N ARG A 47 7.42 -8.10 -8.53
CA ARG A 47 6.30 -8.11 -7.57
C ARG A 47 6.76 -8.59 -6.20
N ASP A 48 7.49 -9.70 -6.12
CA ASP A 48 7.96 -10.25 -4.86
C ASP A 48 8.89 -9.30 -4.11
N ARG A 49 9.75 -8.56 -4.83
CA ARG A 49 10.62 -7.54 -4.23
C ARG A 49 9.83 -6.35 -3.70
N CYS A 50 8.82 -5.90 -4.45
CA CYS A 50 7.91 -4.85 -4.01
C CYS A 50 7.17 -5.26 -2.72
N VAL A 51 6.56 -6.44 -2.70
CA VAL A 51 5.79 -6.95 -1.54
C VAL A 51 6.69 -7.08 -0.31
N ARG A 52 7.90 -7.64 -0.43
CA ARG A 52 8.86 -7.74 0.69
C ARG A 52 9.28 -6.39 1.27
N ARG A 53 9.11 -5.30 0.52
CA ARG A 53 9.41 -3.92 0.93
C ARG A 53 8.15 -3.10 1.24
N ASN A 54 6.99 -3.77 1.40
CA ASN A 54 5.71 -3.14 1.67
C ASN A 54 5.21 -2.18 0.58
N PHE A 55 5.68 -2.34 -0.65
CA PHE A 55 5.07 -1.68 -1.80
C PHE A 55 3.84 -2.45 -2.28
N VAL A 56 2.86 -1.71 -2.80
CA VAL A 56 1.78 -2.29 -3.58
C VAL A 56 2.26 -2.46 -5.02
N ALA A 57 2.23 -3.71 -5.51
CA ALA A 57 2.60 -4.05 -6.88
C ALA A 57 1.34 -4.23 -7.73
N LEU A 58 1.20 -3.41 -8.75
CA LEU A 58 0.10 -3.46 -9.71
C LEU A 58 0.61 -3.93 -11.06
N GLU A 59 -0.21 -4.67 -11.79
CA GLU A 59 0.10 -5.10 -13.15
C GLU A 59 -0.86 -4.46 -14.14
N PHE A 60 -0.32 -4.10 -15.29
CA PHE A 60 -1.07 -3.49 -16.38
C PHE A 60 -0.57 -4.08 -17.70
N ASP A 61 -1.47 -4.71 -18.45
CA ASP A 61 -1.20 -5.12 -19.82
C ASP A 61 -1.95 -4.20 -20.79
N ALA A 62 -1.18 -3.45 -21.58
CA ALA A 62 -1.71 -2.51 -22.58
C ALA A 62 -2.43 -3.22 -23.73
N ALA A 63 -2.17 -4.50 -23.97
CA ALA A 63 -2.87 -5.27 -24.99
C ALA A 63 -4.29 -5.67 -24.51
N GLU A 64 -4.45 -5.93 -23.21
CA GLU A 64 -5.73 -6.33 -22.61
C GLU A 64 -6.60 -5.12 -22.26
N ARG A 65 -5.98 -4.07 -21.72
CA ARG A 65 -6.63 -2.84 -21.31
C ARG A 65 -6.38 -1.79 -22.40
N ARG A 66 -7.43 -1.43 -23.13
CA ARG A 66 -7.44 -0.31 -24.10
C ARG A 66 -7.18 1.03 -23.40
N ALA A 67 -5.94 1.26 -22.95
CA ALA A 67 -5.53 2.54 -22.39
C ALA A 67 -5.13 3.46 -23.55
N HIS A 68 -6.08 4.28 -23.97
CA HIS A 68 -5.87 5.27 -25.02
C HIS A 68 -5.41 6.60 -24.44
N MET A 69 -5.66 6.82 -23.15
CA MET A 69 -5.34 8.04 -22.44
C MET A 69 -4.67 7.77 -21.09
N PRO A 70 -3.84 8.70 -20.57
CA PRO A 70 -3.19 8.54 -19.26
C PRO A 70 -4.17 8.25 -18.10
N GLN A 71 -5.39 8.79 -18.14
CA GLN A 71 -6.39 8.51 -17.11
C GLN A 71 -6.84 7.04 -17.08
N ASP A 72 -6.80 6.33 -18.22
CA ASP A 72 -7.22 4.92 -18.28
C ASP A 72 -6.26 4.04 -17.49
N ILE A 73 -4.97 4.40 -17.52
CA ILE A 73 -3.91 3.76 -16.72
C ILE A 73 -4.18 4.03 -15.24
N PHE A 74 -4.45 5.29 -14.88
CA PHE A 74 -4.72 5.67 -13.49
C PHE A 74 -5.94 4.93 -12.93
N PHE A 75 -7.08 4.93 -13.63
CA PHE A 75 -8.29 4.27 -13.15
C PHE A 75 -8.11 2.75 -13.08
N THR A 76 -7.45 2.14 -14.07
CA THR A 76 -7.12 0.71 -14.03
C THR A 76 -6.25 0.36 -12.83
N MET A 77 -5.27 1.20 -12.49
CA MET A 77 -4.45 1.00 -11.29
C MET A 77 -5.28 1.17 -10.01
N ALA A 78 -6.12 2.20 -9.95
CA ALA A 78 -6.97 2.50 -8.81
C ALA A 78 -8.00 1.39 -8.52
N GLU A 79 -8.54 0.74 -9.55
CA GLU A 79 -9.46 -0.40 -9.42
C GLU A 79 -8.82 -1.64 -8.81
N GLN A 80 -7.51 -1.83 -9.02
CA GLN A 80 -6.77 -2.98 -8.49
C GLN A 80 -6.33 -2.78 -7.04
N LEU A 81 -6.44 -1.57 -6.51
CA LEU A 81 -6.05 -1.25 -5.14
C LEU A 81 -7.15 -1.62 -4.17
N ASP A 82 -6.83 -2.46 -3.19
CA ASP A 82 -7.61 -2.54 -1.96
C ASP A 82 -7.32 -1.30 -1.11
N TRP A 83 -8.11 -0.26 -1.34
CA TRP A 83 -8.01 1.02 -0.65
C TRP A 83 -8.19 0.89 0.86
N ARG A 84 -8.97 -0.08 1.31
CA ARG A 84 -9.23 -0.31 2.72
C ARG A 84 -8.04 -0.97 3.39
N ASP A 85 -7.51 -2.04 2.79
CA ASP A 85 -6.28 -2.68 3.24
C ASP A 85 -5.13 -1.65 3.31
N LEU A 86 -4.98 -0.80 2.28
CA LEU A 86 -3.97 0.26 2.27
C LEU A 86 -4.14 1.24 3.45
N ALA A 87 -5.36 1.69 3.74
CA ALA A 87 -5.63 2.57 4.86
C ALA A 87 -5.32 1.89 6.21
N ARG A 88 -5.67 0.61 6.36
CA ARG A 88 -5.40 -0.15 7.58
C ARG A 88 -3.93 -0.43 7.80
N ARG A 89 -3.16 -0.72 6.75
CA ARG A 89 -1.69 -0.79 6.82
C ARG A 89 -1.09 0.53 7.30
N GLN A 90 -1.64 1.66 6.83
CA GLN A 90 -1.20 2.98 7.28
C GLN A 90 -1.53 3.22 8.76
N ILE A 91 -2.68 2.76 9.24
CA ILE A 91 -3.06 2.81 10.66
C ILE A 91 -2.09 1.96 11.51
N LEU A 92 -1.83 0.72 11.11
CA LEU A 92 -0.89 -0.18 11.80
C LEU A 92 0.51 0.43 11.84
N HIS A 93 0.98 1.00 10.73
CA HIS A 93 2.27 1.67 10.67
C HIS A 93 2.36 2.84 11.66
N LEU A 94 1.31 3.65 11.80
CA LEU A 94 1.30 4.76 12.76
C LEU A 94 1.21 4.26 14.21
N ALA A 95 0.47 3.18 14.46
CA ALA A 95 0.34 2.57 15.77
C ALA A 95 1.70 2.07 16.28
N ASP A 96 2.43 1.37 15.43
CA ASP A 96 3.78 0.91 15.70
C ASP A 96 4.78 2.07 15.84
N GLN A 97 4.93 2.88 14.77
CA GLN A 97 6.06 3.81 14.67
C GLN A 97 5.89 5.12 15.45
N GLU A 98 4.65 5.57 15.70
CA GLU A 98 4.40 6.88 16.33
C GLU A 98 3.84 6.74 17.75
N VAL A 99 3.11 5.64 18.05
CA VAL A 99 2.51 5.40 19.37
C VAL A 99 3.27 4.32 20.16
N GLY A 100 3.90 3.36 19.48
CA GLY A 100 4.59 2.23 20.12
C GLY A 100 3.64 1.11 20.56
N LEU A 101 2.52 0.94 19.86
CA LEU A 101 1.56 -0.15 20.12
C LEU A 101 1.99 -1.44 19.43
N ILE A 102 1.67 -2.57 20.05
CA ILE A 102 1.87 -3.90 19.47
C ILE A 102 0.90 -4.08 18.31
N VAL A 103 1.43 -4.40 17.13
CA VAL A 103 0.67 -4.69 15.91
C VAL A 103 0.98 -6.06 15.32
N ASP A 104 1.92 -6.80 15.91
CA ASP A 104 2.27 -8.15 15.47
C ASP A 104 1.07 -9.08 15.60
N GLY A 105 0.74 -9.77 14.50
CA GLY A 105 -0.43 -10.65 14.42
C GLY A 105 -1.75 -9.94 14.11
N VAL A 106 -1.76 -8.60 13.98
CA VAL A 106 -2.94 -7.85 13.51
C VAL A 106 -2.92 -7.75 11.99
N ALA A 107 -3.79 -8.48 11.31
CA ALA A 107 -3.85 -8.46 9.85
C ALA A 107 -4.77 -7.33 9.33
N PRO A 108 -4.30 -6.49 8.38
CA PRO A 108 -5.09 -5.40 7.83
C PRO A 108 -6.29 -5.88 6.99
N SER A 109 -6.25 -7.10 6.45
CA SER A 109 -7.32 -7.67 5.63
C SER A 109 -8.46 -8.31 6.43
N ASP A 110 -8.36 -8.40 7.76
CA ASP A 110 -9.34 -9.13 8.56
C ASP A 110 -10.69 -8.42 8.62
N SER A 111 -11.76 -9.20 8.83
CA SER A 111 -13.10 -8.64 8.99
C SER A 111 -13.29 -7.90 10.32
N VAL A 112 -12.31 -7.88 11.22
CA VAL A 112 -12.42 -7.13 12.49
C VAL A 112 -12.10 -5.65 12.24
N ASN A 113 -12.64 -4.78 13.09
CA ASN A 113 -12.24 -3.37 13.12
C ASN A 113 -10.76 -3.26 13.51
N ILE A 114 -9.98 -2.50 12.74
CA ILE A 114 -8.53 -2.43 12.95
C ILE A 114 -8.15 -1.83 14.32
N TYR A 115 -8.93 -0.88 14.83
CA TYR A 115 -8.67 -0.26 16.15
C TYR A 115 -9.09 -1.19 17.31
N GLU A 116 -10.07 -2.07 17.09
CA GLU A 116 -10.42 -3.12 18.05
C GLU A 116 -9.32 -4.17 18.13
N ALA A 117 -8.85 -4.65 16.97
CA ALA A 117 -7.76 -5.64 16.93
C ALA A 117 -6.46 -5.12 17.57
N ILE A 118 -6.09 -3.84 17.31
CA ILE A 118 -4.96 -3.20 18.01
C ILE A 118 -5.26 -3.09 19.52
N GLY A 119 -6.48 -2.73 19.90
CA GLY A 119 -6.88 -2.63 21.30
C GLY A 119 -6.72 -3.96 22.05
N GLU A 120 -7.23 -5.05 21.47
CA GLU A 120 -7.11 -6.41 22.01
C GLU A 120 -5.65 -6.84 22.19
N ALA A 121 -4.79 -6.57 21.21
CA ALA A 121 -3.36 -6.90 21.28
C ALA A 121 -2.60 -6.12 22.38
N ASN A 122 -3.15 -4.98 22.84
CA ASN A 122 -2.51 -4.09 23.80
C ASN A 122 -3.26 -3.99 25.14
N ASP A 123 -4.32 -4.78 25.36
CA ASP A 123 -5.24 -4.68 26.50
C ASP A 123 -5.80 -3.26 26.70
N LEU A 124 -6.17 -2.61 25.60
CA LEU A 124 -6.70 -1.26 25.56
C LEU A 124 -8.11 -1.24 24.96
N PRO A 125 -9.02 -0.39 25.47
CA PRO A 125 -10.28 -0.15 24.80
C PRO A 125 -10.04 0.58 23.47
N ARG A 126 -10.80 0.23 22.42
CA ARG A 126 -10.76 0.85 21.08
C ARG A 126 -10.66 2.38 21.09
N ASN A 127 -11.43 3.03 21.97
CA ASN A 127 -11.46 4.48 22.06
C ASN A 127 -10.14 5.10 22.56
N ALA A 128 -9.35 4.37 23.37
CA ALA A 128 -8.02 4.79 23.77
C ALA A 128 -7.07 4.76 22.57
N VAL A 129 -7.07 3.66 21.80
CA VAL A 129 -6.29 3.51 20.57
C VAL A 129 -6.61 4.64 19.58
N LEU A 130 -7.90 4.91 19.35
CA LEU A 130 -8.36 6.01 18.48
C LEU A 130 -7.87 7.38 18.94
N ARG A 131 -8.00 7.67 20.24
CA ARG A 131 -7.57 8.94 20.83
C ARG A 131 -6.07 9.15 20.61
N ASP A 132 -5.27 8.11 20.78
CA ASP A 132 -3.81 8.19 20.75
C ASP A 132 -3.29 8.27 19.30
N LEU A 133 -3.97 7.63 18.34
CA LEU A 133 -3.63 7.70 16.91
C LEU A 133 -4.08 8.96 16.18
N ARG A 134 -5.19 9.58 16.61
CA ARG A 134 -5.80 10.71 15.89
C ARG A 134 -4.85 11.87 15.58
N PRO A 135 -3.97 12.33 16.49
CA PRO A 135 -3.00 13.39 16.17
C PRO A 135 -2.06 13.02 15.03
N TYR A 136 -1.67 11.74 14.93
CA TYR A 136 -0.75 11.25 13.91
C TYR A 136 -1.42 11.08 12.55
N LEU A 137 -2.68 10.64 12.52
CA LEU A 137 -3.48 10.64 11.29
C LEU A 137 -3.57 12.06 10.69
N GLU A 138 -3.78 13.07 11.52
CA GLU A 138 -3.84 14.45 11.05
C GLU A 138 -2.45 14.93 10.56
N ARG A 139 -1.40 14.74 11.37
CA ARG A 139 -0.06 15.24 11.08
C ARG A 139 0.62 14.53 9.90
N ARG A 140 0.52 13.20 9.84
CA ARG A 140 1.28 12.34 8.90
C ARG A 140 0.56 12.08 7.59
N ILE A 141 -0.77 12.25 7.56
CA ILE A 141 -1.58 12.10 6.35
C ILE A 141 -2.13 13.45 5.93
N ALA A 142 -3.05 14.04 6.71
CA ALA A 142 -3.81 15.22 6.30
C ALA A 142 -2.94 16.46 6.04
N GLN A 143 -1.89 16.64 6.84
CA GLN A 143 -0.99 17.79 6.77
C GLN A 143 0.31 17.50 6.01
N ASN A 144 0.48 16.29 5.45
CA ASN A 144 1.71 15.92 4.78
C ASN A 144 1.84 16.61 3.41
N PRO A 145 2.78 17.54 3.23
CA PRO A 145 2.93 18.28 1.97
C PRO A 145 3.58 17.42 0.86
N ARG A 146 4.15 16.27 1.21
CA ARG A 146 4.76 15.34 0.25
C ARG A 146 3.72 14.45 -0.44
N MET A 147 2.50 14.41 0.08
CA MET A 147 1.37 13.72 -0.54
C MET A 147 0.60 14.66 -1.46
N ALA A 148 0.14 14.15 -2.60
CA ALA A 148 -0.81 14.87 -3.45
C ALA A 148 -2.07 15.23 -2.63
N LYS A 149 -2.61 16.43 -2.84
CA LYS A 149 -3.74 16.98 -2.06
C LYS A 149 -4.93 16.03 -2.04
N ASP A 150 -5.31 15.48 -3.17
CA ASP A 150 -6.48 14.60 -3.26
C ASP A 150 -6.22 13.25 -2.60
N PHE A 151 -4.98 12.74 -2.71
CA PHE A 151 -4.57 11.50 -2.05
C PHE A 151 -4.63 11.62 -0.53
N ARG A 152 -4.09 12.69 0.06
CA ARG A 152 -4.15 12.88 1.52
C ARG A 152 -5.59 13.06 2.04
N VAL A 153 -6.47 13.70 1.25
CA VAL A 153 -7.89 13.84 1.60
C VAL A 153 -8.58 12.47 1.55
N ALA A 154 -8.42 11.73 0.46
CA ALA A 154 -8.97 10.39 0.31
C ALA A 154 -8.48 9.44 1.41
N MET A 155 -7.16 9.41 1.67
CA MET A 155 -6.56 8.55 2.68
C MET A 155 -7.04 8.90 4.10
N LYS A 156 -7.17 10.20 4.42
CA LYS A 156 -7.79 10.65 5.68
C LYS A 156 -9.20 10.10 5.83
N HIS A 157 -10.03 10.22 4.80
CA HIS A 157 -11.39 9.70 4.83
C HIS A 157 -11.44 8.19 5.00
N LEU A 158 -10.60 7.44 4.30
CA LEU A 158 -10.51 5.98 4.44
C LEU A 158 -10.12 5.57 5.87
N CYS A 159 -9.12 6.22 6.47
CA CYS A 159 -8.72 5.96 7.85
C CYS A 159 -9.83 6.33 8.86
N GLN A 160 -10.61 7.38 8.54
CA GLN A 160 -11.76 7.79 9.34
C GLN A 160 -12.93 6.81 9.24
N CYS A 161 -13.18 6.20 8.08
CA CYS A 161 -14.21 5.17 7.93
C CYS A 161 -13.97 3.99 8.88
N GLU A 162 -12.71 3.60 9.11
CA GLU A 162 -12.36 2.56 10.08
C GLU A 162 -12.65 2.95 11.53
N THR A 163 -12.88 4.24 11.85
CA THR A 163 -13.29 4.63 13.21
C THR A 163 -14.74 4.26 13.50
N ILE A 164 -15.53 4.02 12.45
CA ILE A 164 -16.91 3.59 12.55
C ILE A 164 -16.90 2.07 12.70
N ALA A 165 -17.28 1.59 13.88
CA ALA A 165 -17.53 0.18 14.13
C ALA A 165 -18.90 -0.22 13.53
N ASP A 166 -19.06 -0.09 12.22
CA ASP A 166 -20.29 -0.50 11.52
C ASP A 166 -20.08 -1.88 10.85
N PRO A 167 -20.77 -2.93 11.32
CA PRO A 167 -20.72 -4.30 10.82
C PRO A 167 -20.81 -4.42 9.29
N ARG A 168 -21.52 -3.51 8.62
CA ARG A 168 -21.72 -3.53 7.16
C ARG A 168 -20.45 -3.28 6.37
N TYR A 169 -19.45 -2.65 6.97
CA TYR A 169 -18.13 -2.54 6.35
C TYR A 169 -17.33 -3.83 6.49
N TYR A 170 -17.70 -4.73 7.41
CA TYR A 170 -16.93 -5.93 7.76
C TYR A 170 -17.52 -7.21 7.17
N THR A 171 -18.79 -7.20 6.77
CA THR A 171 -19.39 -8.26 5.96
C THR A 171 -19.10 -8.03 4.49
N ASN A 172 -18.48 -9.02 3.84
CA ASN A 172 -18.23 -9.02 2.41
C ASN A 172 -19.58 -8.88 1.66
N PRO A 173 -19.81 -7.83 0.84
CA PRO A 173 -21.07 -7.68 0.12
C PRO A 173 -21.27 -8.70 -1.01
N LEU A 174 -20.32 -9.61 -1.23
CA LEU A 174 -20.32 -10.57 -2.35
C LEU A 174 -20.13 -12.03 -1.92
N GLN A 175 -20.77 -12.44 -0.81
CA GLN A 175 -21.09 -13.86 -0.59
C GLN A 175 -22.56 -14.14 -0.81
#